data_AF-A0AAW5CR05-F1
#
_entry.id   AF-A0AAW5CR05-F1
#
_cell.length_a   1.000
_cell.length_b   1.000
_cell.length_c   1.000
_cell.angle_alpha   90.00
_cell.angle_beta   90.00
_cell.angle_gamma   90.00
#
_symmetry.space_group_name_H-M   'P 1'
#
loop_
_entity.id
_entity.type
_entity.pdbx_description
1 polymer ?
#
loop_
_entity_poly.entity_id
_entity_poly.type
_entity_poly.pdbx_seq_one_letter_code
_entity_poly.pdbx_strand_id
1 'polypeptide(L)'
;MANLILSIFERVITILMFIALAVALVCKKKSKKVPLFIIRPIFLVGLLFIMFQAVFVQRNFTSLDKAIRAYDVKAKPIATLQDEKSTYVIMDEDGSIEGRIFPKNGKKWKLPDSAFFRKSMSYPSEDANIDMRSIEIHGVWYIVILPHYLMGENSIDEVHDSAGTEFLKAEYENITVYYGYLKTKPDDYWISVDGDKVEINL
;
A
#
# COMPACT_ATOMS: atom_id res chain seq x y z
N MET A 1 13.08 2.31 -2.61
CA MET A 1 14.20 1.98 -1.68
C MET A 1 14.00 2.39 -0.21
N ALA A 2 13.22 3.43 0.11
CA ALA A 2 13.04 3.88 1.50
C ALA A 2 12.40 2.81 2.41
N ASN A 3 11.39 2.09 1.91
CA ASN A 3 10.73 1.01 2.64
C ASN A 3 11.64 -0.18 2.94
N LEU A 4 12.59 -0.49 2.04
CA LEU A 4 13.54 -1.58 2.27
C LEU A 4 14.47 -1.23 3.43
N ILE A 5 15.04 -0.03 3.43
CA ILE A 5 15.93 0.47 4.50
C ILE A 5 15.17 0.56 5.83
N LEU A 6 13.92 1.05 5.80
CA LEU A 6 13.06 1.13 6.98
C LEU A 6 12.77 -0.27 7.54
N SER A 7 12.42 -1.23 6.68
CA SER A 7 12.15 -2.62 7.08
C SER A 7 13.38 -3.34 7.62
N ILE A 8 14.57 -3.05 7.07
CA ILE A 8 15.85 -3.59 7.56
C ILE A 8 16.12 -3.02 8.96
N PHE A 9 15.96 -1.71 9.14
CA PHE A 9 16.13 -1.08 10.45
C PHE A 9 15.15 -1.62 11.50
N GLU A 10 13.88 -1.81 11.13
CA GLU A 10 12.85 -2.38 12.02
C GLU A 10 13.22 -3.81 12.44
N ARG A 11 13.65 -4.66 11.51
CA ARG A 11 14.12 -6.02 11.80
C ARG A 11 15.35 -6.02 12.72
N VAL A 12 16.32 -5.13 12.47
CA VAL A 12 17.52 -5.00 13.31
C VAL A 12 17.17 -4.60 14.74
N ILE A 13 16.29 -3.61 14.92
CA ILE A 13 15.87 -3.15 16.25
C ILE A 13 15.09 -4.22 16.99
N THR A 14 14.21 -4.93 16.28
CA THR A 14 13.45 -6.06 16.84
C THR A 14 14.40 -7.16 17.35
N ILE A 15 15.42 -7.52 16.57
CA ILE A 15 16.45 -8.48 16.97
C ILE A 15 17.21 -7.99 18.21
N LEU A 16 17.62 -6.72 18.26
CA LEU A 16 18.30 -6.13 19.41
C LEU A 16 17.43 -6.17 20.68
N MET A 17 16.13 -5.94 20.56
CA MET A 17 15.17 -6.07 21.68
C MET A 17 15.07 -7.52 22.17
N PHE A 18 15.01 -8.52 21.27
CA PHE A 18 15.01 -9.93 21.64
C PHE A 18 16.31 -10.36 22.33
N ILE A 19 17.46 -9.88 21.86
CA ILE A 19 18.76 -10.13 22.52
C ILE A 19 18.76 -9.52 23.93
N ALA A 20 18.28 -8.28 24.09
CA ALA A 20 18.18 -7.63 25.39
C ALA A 20 17.28 -8.41 26.36
N LEU A 21 16.13 -8.89 25.86
CA LEU A 21 15.19 -9.71 26.63
C LEU A 21 15.82 -11.04 27.04
N ALA A 22 16.52 -11.72 26.12
CA ALA A 22 17.22 -12.97 26.40
C ALA A 22 18.32 -12.78 27.46
N VAL A 23 19.12 -11.71 27.35
CA VAL A 23 20.14 -11.36 28.36
C VAL A 23 19.50 -11.08 29.72
N ALA A 24 18.39 -10.35 29.76
CA ALA A 24 17.65 -10.09 31.00
C ALA A 24 17.13 -11.39 31.63
N LEU A 25 16.57 -12.32 30.84
CA LEU A 25 16.11 -13.63 31.30
C LEU A 25 17.26 -14.51 31.83
N VAL A 26 18.40 -14.53 31.14
CA VAL A 26 19.60 -15.28 31.58
C VAL A 26 20.16 -14.70 32.88
N CYS A 27 20.24 -13.38 32.99
CA CYS A 27 20.66 -12.70 34.23
C CYS A 27 19.69 -12.99 35.39
N LYS A 28 18.37 -12.95 35.13
CA LYS A 28 17.33 -13.32 36.12
C LYS A 28 17.49 -14.77 36.58
N LYS A 29 17.67 -15.73 35.66
CA LYS A 29 17.87 -17.15 35.98
C LYS A 29 19.15 -17.40 36.79
N LYS A 30 20.21 -16.64 36.53
CA LYS A 30 21.48 -16.73 37.27
C LYS A 30 21.53 -15.89 38.55
N SER A 31 20.41 -15.26 38.96
CA SER A 31 20.34 -14.32 40.09
C SER A 31 21.41 -13.20 40.04
N LYS A 32 21.87 -12.86 38.82
CA LYS A 32 22.80 -11.77 38.59
C LYS A 32 21.97 -10.52 38.30
N LYS A 33 22.36 -9.38 38.89
CA LYS A 33 21.76 -8.09 38.55
C LYS A 33 21.89 -7.89 37.04
N VAL A 34 20.77 -7.65 36.36
CA VAL A 34 20.82 -7.26 34.95
C VAL A 34 21.56 -5.94 34.88
N PRO A 35 22.65 -5.81 34.08
CA PRO A 35 23.39 -4.56 34.02
C PRO A 35 22.49 -3.49 33.41
N LEU A 36 22.02 -2.57 34.25
CA LEU A 36 21.12 -1.47 33.87
C LEU A 36 21.70 -0.63 32.73
N PHE A 37 23.04 -0.57 32.63
CA PHE A 37 23.79 0.07 31.56
C PHE A 37 23.61 -0.57 30.17
N ILE A 38 23.13 -1.81 30.07
CA ILE A 38 22.82 -2.47 28.78
C ILE A 38 21.37 -2.21 28.37
N ILE A 39 20.42 -2.28 29.31
CA ILE A 39 18.99 -2.06 29.01
C ILE A 39 18.72 -0.60 28.65
N ARG A 40 19.30 0.34 29.41
CA ARG A 40 19.04 1.78 29.27
C ARG A 40 19.31 2.33 27.85
N PRO A 41 20.45 2.04 27.18
CA PRO A 41 20.68 2.49 25.81
C PRO A 41 19.75 1.82 24.79
N ILE A 42 19.43 0.52 24.95
CA ILE A 42 18.53 -0.19 24.03
C ILE A 42 17.11 0.41 24.08
N PHE A 43 16.62 0.68 25.29
CA PHE A 43 15.33 1.34 25.46
C PHE A 43 15.33 2.75 24.85
N LEU A 44 16.40 3.52 25.03
CA LEU A 44 16.52 4.87 24.47
C LEU A 44 16.54 4.86 22.94
N VAL A 45 17.27 3.92 22.33
CA VAL A 45 17.31 3.72 20.87
C VAL A 45 15.93 3.29 20.35
N GLY A 46 15.25 2.37 21.03
CA GLY A 46 13.89 1.95 20.68
C GLY A 46 12.90 3.12 20.73
N LEU A 47 12.95 3.95 21.76
CA LEU A 47 12.08 5.11 21.91
C LEU A 47 12.34 6.16 20.81
N LEU A 48 13.60 6.47 20.52
CA LEU A 48 13.99 7.36 19.43
C LEU A 48 13.53 6.83 18.07
N PHE A 49 13.59 5.51 17.87
CA PHE A 49 13.11 4.88 16.65
C PHE A 49 11.59 5.00 16.51
N ILE A 50 10.81 4.75 17.57
CA ILE A 50 9.34 4.94 17.54
C ILE A 50 9.00 6.41 17.22
N MET A 51 9.72 7.36 17.81
CA MET A 51 9.53 8.79 17.49
C MET A 51 9.88 9.09 16.03
N PHE A 52 10.97 8.52 15.51
CA PHE A 52 11.36 8.67 14.11
C PHE A 52 10.31 8.07 13.16
N GLN A 53 9.80 6.88 13.47
CA GLN A 53 8.71 6.24 12.72
C GLN A 53 7.44 7.10 12.74
N ALA A 54 7.05 7.64 13.90
CA ALA A 54 5.88 8.51 14.01
C ALA A 54 6.04 9.78 13.16
N VAL A 55 7.22 10.41 13.15
CA VAL A 55 7.52 11.56 12.30
C VAL A 55 7.50 11.18 10.81
N PHE A 56 8.00 10.00 10.46
CA PHE A 56 8.02 9.50 9.09
C PHE A 56 6.60 9.19 8.56
N VAL A 57 5.76 8.53 9.37
CA VAL A 57 4.34 8.24 9.07
C VAL A 57 3.50 9.52 8.98
N GLN A 58 3.81 10.51 9.82
CA GLN A 58 3.16 11.83 9.78
C GLN A 58 3.73 12.78 8.71
N ARG A 59 4.70 12.34 7.92
CA ARG A 59 5.36 13.19 6.94
C ARG A 59 4.37 13.58 5.85
N ASN A 60 4.13 14.88 5.75
CA ASN A 60 3.23 15.46 4.75
C ASN A 60 4.08 16.21 3.71
N PHE A 61 3.79 15.99 2.44
CA PHE A 61 4.51 16.58 1.31
C PHE A 61 3.68 17.67 0.65
N THR A 62 4.33 18.75 0.22
CA THR A 62 3.65 19.89 -0.41
C THR A 62 3.22 19.62 -1.85
N SER A 63 3.77 18.57 -2.49
CA SER A 63 3.43 18.17 -3.85
C SER A 63 3.52 16.65 -3.99
N LEU A 64 2.78 16.10 -4.95
CA LEU A 64 2.76 14.68 -5.26
C LEU A 64 4.16 14.20 -5.68
N ASP A 65 4.87 14.95 -6.54
CA ASP A 65 6.23 14.61 -6.97
C ASP A 65 7.21 14.42 -5.81
N LYS A 66 7.11 15.27 -4.77
CA LYS A 66 7.95 15.13 -3.59
C LYS A 66 7.61 13.87 -2.80
N ALA A 67 6.33 13.51 -2.74
CA ALA A 67 5.90 12.26 -2.10
C ALA A 67 6.37 11.04 -2.90
N ILE A 68 6.22 11.05 -4.23
CA ILE A 68 6.68 9.97 -5.12
C ILE A 68 8.19 9.77 -4.96
N ARG A 69 9.00 10.84 -5.09
CA ARG A 69 10.46 10.74 -4.95
C ARG A 69 10.91 10.32 -3.55
N ALA A 70 10.14 10.67 -2.52
CA ALA A 70 10.42 10.24 -1.15
C ALA A 70 10.06 8.77 -0.92
N TYR A 71 9.01 8.28 -1.58
CA TYR A 71 8.63 6.87 -1.59
C TYR A 71 9.70 6.04 -2.32
N ASP A 72 9.98 6.42 -3.57
CA ASP A 72 11.05 5.84 -4.35
C ASP A 72 11.72 6.85 -5.28
N VAL A 73 13.05 6.97 -5.14
CA VAL A 73 13.84 7.98 -5.85
C VAL A 73 13.91 7.67 -7.35
N LYS A 74 13.77 6.40 -7.72
CA LYS A 74 13.85 5.92 -9.10
C LYS A 74 12.48 5.84 -9.78
N ALA A 75 11.39 5.89 -9.02
CA ALA A 75 10.04 5.83 -9.56
C ALA A 75 9.83 6.82 -10.70
N LYS A 76 9.34 6.30 -11.82
CA LYS A 76 8.93 7.10 -12.98
C LYS A 76 7.41 7.02 -13.08
N PRO A 77 6.68 8.05 -12.62
CA PRO A 77 5.23 8.09 -12.79
C PRO A 77 4.89 8.12 -14.28
N ILE A 78 4.05 7.18 -14.68
CA ILE A 78 3.56 6.97 -16.04
C ILE A 78 2.22 7.69 -16.21
N ALA A 79 1.30 7.45 -15.28
CA ALA A 79 -0.04 8.01 -15.30
C ALA A 79 -0.56 8.21 -13.87
N THR A 80 -1.51 9.13 -13.73
CA THR A 80 -2.12 9.46 -12.44
C THR A 80 -3.63 9.52 -12.58
N LEU A 81 -4.34 8.82 -11.71
CA LEU A 81 -5.78 8.91 -11.54
C LEU A 81 -6.04 9.64 -10.23
N GLN A 82 -6.30 10.93 -10.34
CA GLN A 82 -6.46 11.82 -9.20
C GLN A 82 -7.94 12.02 -8.84
N ASP A 83 -8.26 11.81 -7.57
CA ASP A 83 -9.55 12.13 -6.98
C ASP A 83 -9.41 13.23 -5.89
N GLU A 84 -10.47 13.45 -5.11
CA GLU A 84 -10.49 14.44 -4.02
C GLU A 84 -9.58 14.08 -2.83
N LYS A 85 -9.58 12.80 -2.44
CA LYS A 85 -8.91 12.23 -1.26
C LYS A 85 -7.56 11.61 -1.56
N SER A 86 -7.22 11.37 -2.82
CA SER A 86 -5.99 10.66 -3.17
C SER A 86 -5.60 10.78 -4.63
N THR A 87 -4.50 10.12 -4.99
CA THR A 87 -4.13 9.89 -6.37
C THR A 87 -3.54 8.50 -6.48
N TYR A 88 -4.11 7.69 -7.37
CA TYR A 88 -3.47 6.45 -7.79
C TYR A 88 -2.43 6.78 -8.86
N VAL A 89 -1.18 6.43 -8.59
CA VAL A 89 -0.03 6.69 -9.46
C VAL A 89 0.45 5.37 -10.00
N ILE A 90 0.44 5.23 -11.33
CA ILE A 90 1.03 4.12 -12.08
C ILE A 90 2.49 4.49 -12.33
N MET A 91 3.43 3.61 -11.99
CA MET A 91 4.86 3.85 -12.05
C MET A 91 5.58 2.67 -12.71
N ASP A 92 6.62 2.98 -13.47
CA ASP A 92 7.64 2.01 -13.88
C ASP A 92 8.65 1.86 -12.73
N GLU A 93 8.66 0.69 -12.11
CA GLU A 93 9.61 0.24 -11.09
C GLU A 93 10.55 -0.82 -11.72
N ASP A 94 11.66 -0.36 -12.31
CA ASP A 94 12.72 -1.21 -12.91
C ASP A 94 12.19 -2.22 -13.96
N GLY A 95 11.26 -1.80 -14.81
CA GLY A 95 10.65 -2.61 -15.87
C GLY A 95 9.37 -3.34 -15.45
N SER A 96 8.95 -3.18 -14.20
CA SER A 96 7.65 -3.62 -13.70
C SER A 96 6.69 -2.44 -13.55
N ILE A 97 5.49 -2.54 -14.11
CA ILE A 97 4.48 -1.50 -13.95
C ILE A 97 3.69 -1.78 -12.68
N GLU A 98 3.86 -0.91 -11.68
CA GLU A 98 3.18 -1.01 -10.39
C GLU A 98 2.39 0.27 -10.08
N GLY A 99 1.32 0.12 -9.33
CA GLY A 99 0.51 1.26 -8.88
C GLY A 99 0.50 1.42 -7.38
N ARG A 100 0.38 2.69 -6.94
CA ARG A 100 0.33 3.08 -5.53
C ARG A 100 -0.68 4.20 -5.32
N ILE A 101 -1.42 4.14 -4.22
CA ILE A 101 -2.36 5.20 -3.82
C ILE A 101 -1.64 6.17 -2.88
N PHE A 102 -1.48 7.41 -3.30
CA PHE A 102 -0.97 8.49 -2.45
C PHE A 102 -2.15 9.23 -1.82
N PRO A 103 -2.37 9.10 -0.50
CA PRO A 103 -3.46 9.79 0.17
C PRO A 103 -3.20 11.29 0.25
N LYS A 104 -4.27 12.06 0.19
CA LYS A 104 -4.26 13.51 0.29
C LYS A 104 -4.92 13.93 1.61
N ASN A 105 -4.19 14.71 2.40
CA ASN A 105 -4.69 15.34 3.61
C ASN A 105 -4.73 16.86 3.40
N GLY A 106 -5.90 17.36 3.00
CA GLY A 106 -6.08 18.75 2.60
C GLY A 106 -5.24 19.11 1.36
N LYS A 107 -4.27 20.01 1.51
CA LYS A 107 -3.35 20.42 0.43
C LYS A 107 -2.02 19.65 0.42
N LYS A 108 -1.86 18.65 1.29
CA LYS A 108 -0.61 17.90 1.43
C LYS A 108 -0.82 16.43 1.10
N TRP A 109 0.26 15.78 0.67
CA TRP A 109 0.29 14.38 0.29
C TRP A 109 0.96 13.55 1.36
N LYS A 110 0.53 12.29 1.52
CA LYS A 110 1.18 11.29 2.37
C LYS A 110 1.81 10.19 1.51
N LEU A 111 2.70 9.42 2.11
CA LEU A 111 3.22 8.20 1.47
C LEU A 111 2.12 7.15 1.36
N PRO A 112 2.17 6.29 0.33
CA PRO A 112 1.25 5.17 0.17
C PRO A 112 1.45 4.14 1.30
N ASP A 113 0.36 3.47 1.66
CA ASP A 113 0.45 2.26 2.48
C ASP A 113 0.88 1.07 1.60
N SER A 114 1.49 0.08 2.23
CA SER A 114 2.18 -1.04 1.58
C SER A 114 1.30 -2.25 1.29
N ALA A 115 0.13 -2.36 1.94
CA ALA A 115 -0.67 -3.58 1.91
C ALA A 115 -2.00 -3.41 1.17
N PHE A 116 -2.07 -3.92 -0.06
CA PHE A 116 -3.34 -4.15 -0.75
C PHE A 116 -3.90 -5.52 -0.37
N PHE A 117 -5.20 -5.60 -0.11
CA PHE A 117 -5.91 -6.86 -0.27
C PHE A 117 -6.07 -7.14 -1.77
N ARG A 118 -5.77 -8.37 -2.18
CA ARG A 118 -5.84 -8.80 -3.58
C ARG A 118 -6.83 -9.93 -3.74
N LYS A 119 -7.76 -9.78 -4.69
CA LYS A 119 -8.65 -10.85 -5.17
C LYS A 119 -8.51 -10.90 -6.69
N SER A 120 -8.26 -12.08 -7.24
CA SER A 120 -8.18 -12.25 -8.69
C SER A 120 -9.33 -13.14 -9.16
N MET A 121 -9.96 -12.77 -10.26
CA MET A 121 -10.96 -13.58 -10.96
C MET A 121 -10.37 -14.03 -12.30
N SER A 122 -10.48 -15.31 -12.61
CA SER A 122 -10.18 -15.85 -13.94
C SER A 122 -11.46 -15.88 -14.77
N TYR A 123 -11.40 -15.35 -16.00
CA TYR A 123 -12.49 -15.53 -16.95
C TYR A 123 -12.44 -16.97 -17.46
N PRO A 124 -13.56 -17.73 -17.44
CA PRO A 124 -13.54 -19.13 -17.84
C PRO A 124 -13.26 -19.35 -19.33
N SER A 125 -13.59 -18.37 -20.16
CA SER A 125 -13.58 -18.47 -21.63
C SER A 125 -12.38 -17.82 -22.31
N GLU A 126 -11.66 -16.95 -21.60
CA GLU A 126 -10.52 -16.20 -22.11
C GLU A 126 -9.38 -16.43 -21.11
N ASP A 127 -8.14 -16.62 -21.53
CA ASP A 127 -6.96 -16.70 -20.63
C ASP A 127 -6.68 -15.35 -19.92
N ALA A 128 -7.72 -14.58 -19.65
CA ALA A 128 -7.75 -13.31 -19.00
C ALA A 128 -8.05 -13.47 -17.50
N ASN A 129 -7.34 -12.69 -16.71
CA ASN A 129 -7.62 -12.56 -15.29
C ASN A 129 -7.92 -11.10 -15.01
N ILE A 130 -8.91 -10.81 -14.17
CA ILE A 130 -9.08 -9.48 -13.60
C ILE A 130 -8.50 -9.51 -12.20
N ASP A 131 -7.48 -8.69 -11.99
CA ASP A 131 -6.86 -8.50 -10.70
C ASP A 131 -7.50 -7.31 -9.99
N MET A 132 -8.14 -7.58 -8.86
CA MET A 132 -8.84 -6.59 -8.07
C MET A 132 -8.06 -6.36 -6.79
N ARG A 133 -7.78 -5.09 -6.51
CA ARG A 133 -7.04 -4.69 -5.32
C ARG A 133 -7.88 -3.69 -4.55
N SER A 134 -7.92 -3.85 -3.24
CA SER A 134 -8.55 -2.86 -2.38
C SER A 134 -7.72 -2.59 -1.14
N ILE A 135 -7.87 -1.39 -0.60
CA ILE A 135 -7.20 -0.96 0.63
C ILE A 135 -8.05 0.09 1.33
N GLU A 136 -8.11 0.03 2.65
CA GLU A 136 -8.73 1.07 3.45
C GLU A 136 -7.64 2.00 4.01
N ILE A 137 -7.74 3.30 3.72
CA ILE A 137 -6.80 4.30 4.24
C ILE A 137 -7.60 5.44 4.87
N HIS A 138 -7.44 5.62 6.18
CA HIS A 138 -8.16 6.62 6.99
C HIS A 138 -9.68 6.56 6.84
N GLY A 139 -10.26 5.35 6.83
CA GLY A 139 -11.71 5.13 6.71
C GLY A 139 -12.25 5.23 5.29
N VAL A 140 -11.43 5.64 4.32
CA VAL A 140 -11.80 5.65 2.90
C VAL A 140 -11.35 4.34 2.26
N TRP A 141 -12.26 3.70 1.56
CA TRP A 141 -12.01 2.41 0.91
C TRP A 141 -11.71 2.62 -0.57
N TYR A 142 -10.53 2.20 -1.01
CA TYR A 142 -10.06 2.38 -2.38
C TYR A 142 -10.04 1.07 -3.12
N ILE A 143 -10.32 1.16 -4.42
CA ILE A 143 -10.50 0.00 -5.28
C ILE A 143 -9.75 0.26 -6.58
N VAL A 144 -8.94 -0.73 -6.97
CA VAL A 144 -8.19 -0.72 -8.21
C VAL A 144 -8.50 -2.02 -8.94
N ILE A 145 -8.85 -1.90 -10.21
CA ILE A 145 -9.16 -3.05 -11.06
C ILE A 145 -8.16 -3.04 -12.22
N LEU A 146 -7.42 -4.14 -12.34
CA LEU A 146 -6.40 -4.37 -13.36
C LEU A 146 -6.79 -5.61 -14.18
N PRO A 147 -7.50 -5.45 -15.30
CA PRO A 147 -7.53 -6.48 -16.33
C PRO A 147 -6.11 -6.89 -16.74
N HIS A 148 -5.79 -8.18 -16.67
CA HIS A 148 -4.47 -8.70 -16.98
C HIS A 148 -4.25 -8.81 -18.50
N TYR A 149 -2.99 -8.62 -18.89
CA TYR A 149 -2.38 -8.42 -20.22
C TYR A 149 -2.81 -9.28 -21.43
N LEU A 150 -3.66 -10.30 -21.27
CA LEU A 150 -3.99 -11.24 -22.35
C LEU A 150 -5.32 -10.93 -23.06
N MET A 151 -5.95 -9.82 -22.72
CA MET A 151 -7.20 -9.39 -23.35
C MET A 151 -7.03 -8.90 -24.80
N GLY A 152 -5.82 -8.84 -25.41
CA GLY A 152 -5.71 -8.49 -26.84
C GLY A 152 -6.45 -7.20 -27.22
N GLU A 153 -7.24 -7.24 -28.32
CA GLU A 153 -8.16 -6.16 -28.73
C GLU A 153 -9.46 -6.09 -27.90
N ASN A 154 -9.68 -7.00 -26.93
CA ASN A 154 -10.85 -7.00 -26.06
C ASN A 154 -10.67 -5.90 -24.99
N SER A 155 -11.17 -4.71 -25.30
CA SER A 155 -11.35 -3.65 -24.33
C SER A 155 -12.43 -4.05 -23.34
N ILE A 156 -12.20 -3.79 -22.05
CA ILE A 156 -13.32 -3.70 -21.11
C ILE A 156 -14.16 -2.49 -21.49
N ASP A 157 -15.44 -2.73 -21.74
CA ASP A 157 -16.40 -1.71 -22.15
C ASP A 157 -16.94 -0.98 -20.92
N GLU A 158 -17.27 -1.73 -19.86
CA GLU A 158 -17.86 -1.17 -18.65
C GLU A 158 -17.43 -1.85 -17.34
N VAL A 159 -17.25 -1.01 -16.33
CA VAL A 159 -16.97 -1.42 -14.95
C VAL A 159 -17.97 -0.72 -14.04
N HIS A 160 -18.77 -1.50 -13.33
CA HIS A 160 -19.74 -1.02 -12.36
C HIS A 160 -19.58 -1.75 -11.05
N ASP A 161 -20.04 -1.15 -9.97
CA ASP A 161 -20.11 -1.79 -8.67
C ASP A 161 -21.49 -1.66 -8.04
N SER A 162 -21.69 -2.35 -6.93
CA SER A 162 -22.94 -2.31 -6.17
C SER A 162 -23.20 -0.95 -5.52
N ALA A 163 -22.18 -0.09 -5.41
CA ALA A 163 -22.24 1.19 -4.71
C ALA A 163 -22.39 2.41 -5.63
N GLY A 164 -22.31 2.23 -6.96
CA GLY A 164 -22.37 3.31 -7.94
C GLY A 164 -21.11 4.17 -7.97
N THR A 165 -19.93 3.59 -7.76
CA THR A 165 -18.64 4.27 -7.83
C THR A 165 -18.36 4.75 -9.25
N GLU A 166 -18.01 6.03 -9.39
CA GLU A 166 -17.45 6.57 -10.63
C GLU A 166 -15.97 6.20 -10.72
N PHE A 167 -15.64 5.19 -11.53
CA PHE A 167 -14.26 4.77 -11.74
C PHE A 167 -13.52 5.70 -12.71
N LEU A 168 -12.39 6.22 -12.26
CA LEU A 168 -11.40 6.87 -13.11
C LEU A 168 -10.65 5.81 -13.92
N LYS A 169 -10.36 6.10 -15.19
CA LYS A 169 -9.70 5.17 -16.13
C LYS A 169 -8.38 5.74 -16.64
N ALA A 170 -7.33 4.93 -16.65
CA ALA A 170 -6.08 5.20 -17.37
C ALA A 170 -5.73 4.01 -18.27
N GLU A 171 -5.27 4.31 -19.47
CA GLU A 171 -4.72 3.35 -20.41
C GLU A 171 -3.24 3.67 -20.64
N TYR A 172 -2.40 2.65 -20.56
CA TYR A 172 -0.98 2.76 -20.86
C TYR A 172 -0.47 1.47 -21.49
N GLU A 173 0.05 1.56 -22.71
CA GLU A 173 0.43 0.41 -23.53
C GLU A 173 -0.71 -0.62 -23.57
N ASN A 174 -0.52 -1.82 -23.02
CA ASN A 174 -1.51 -2.89 -22.99
C ASN A 174 -2.19 -3.03 -21.62
N ILE A 175 -2.12 -2.01 -20.77
CA ILE A 175 -2.69 -2.00 -19.42
C ILE A 175 -3.80 -0.98 -19.36
N THR A 176 -4.97 -1.43 -18.94
CA THR A 176 -6.05 -0.55 -18.49
C THR A 176 -6.15 -0.65 -16.98
N VAL A 177 -6.25 0.49 -16.30
CA VAL A 177 -6.50 0.54 -14.87
C VAL A 177 -7.74 1.37 -14.58
N TYR A 178 -8.63 0.78 -13.78
CA TYR A 178 -9.76 1.48 -13.19
C TYR A 178 -9.49 1.75 -11.72
N TYR A 179 -9.78 2.96 -11.28
CA TYR A 179 -9.54 3.42 -9.92
C TYR A 179 -10.75 4.15 -9.37
N GLY A 180 -11.23 3.71 -8.22
CA GLY A 180 -12.37 4.30 -7.54
C GLY A 180 -12.16 4.33 -6.03
N TYR A 181 -13.02 5.10 -5.35
CA TYR A 181 -13.05 5.13 -3.90
C TYR A 181 -14.48 5.26 -3.37
N LEU A 182 -14.68 4.70 -2.19
CA LEU A 182 -15.89 4.77 -1.40
C LEU A 182 -15.59 5.36 -0.03
N LYS A 183 -16.52 6.17 0.50
CA LYS A 183 -16.35 6.78 1.83
C LYS A 183 -16.25 5.75 2.95
N THR A 184 -16.86 4.58 2.77
CA THR A 184 -16.88 3.46 3.69
C THR A 184 -17.02 2.17 2.89
N LYS A 185 -16.42 1.08 3.36
CA LYS A 185 -16.59 -0.25 2.75
C LYS A 185 -18.03 -0.75 2.96
N PRO A 186 -18.76 -1.14 1.89
CA PRO A 186 -20.08 -1.77 2.02
C PRO A 186 -19.96 -3.23 2.50
N ASP A 187 -20.98 -3.71 3.22
CA ASP A 187 -21.04 -5.10 3.70
C ASP A 187 -21.19 -6.09 2.53
N ASP A 188 -22.11 -5.80 1.60
CA ASP A 188 -22.40 -6.61 0.41
C ASP A 188 -21.87 -5.93 -0.85
N TYR A 189 -20.55 -6.00 -1.05
CA TYR A 189 -19.90 -5.37 -2.18
C TYR A 189 -19.65 -6.35 -3.34
N TRP A 190 -20.10 -5.97 -4.54
CA TRP A 190 -19.78 -6.69 -5.77
C TRP A 190 -19.36 -5.71 -6.86
N ILE A 191 -18.58 -6.22 -7.81
CA ILE A 191 -18.19 -5.51 -9.03
C ILE A 191 -18.67 -6.32 -10.22
N SER A 192 -19.15 -5.62 -11.24
CA SER A 192 -19.47 -6.17 -12.54
C SER A 192 -18.47 -5.62 -13.55
N VAL A 193 -17.86 -6.49 -14.32
CA VAL A 193 -17.05 -6.11 -15.49
C VAL A 193 -17.68 -6.76 -16.71
N ASP A 194 -18.12 -5.94 -17.66
CA ASP A 194 -18.84 -6.36 -18.88
C ASP A 194 -20.02 -7.32 -18.60
N GLY A 195 -20.75 -7.06 -17.51
CA GLY A 195 -21.89 -7.87 -17.07
C GLY A 195 -21.56 -9.06 -16.16
N ASP A 196 -20.29 -9.48 -16.06
CA ASP A 196 -19.86 -10.56 -15.18
C ASP A 196 -19.61 -10.06 -13.75
N LYS A 197 -20.35 -10.63 -12.79
CA LYS A 197 -20.32 -10.20 -11.39
C LYS A 197 -19.35 -10.99 -10.53
N VAL A 198 -18.62 -10.28 -9.69
CA VAL A 198 -17.72 -10.80 -8.67
C VAL A 198 -18.15 -10.27 -7.31
N GLU A 199 -18.61 -11.17 -6.46
CA GLU A 199 -18.78 -10.85 -5.04
C GLU A 199 -17.42 -10.70 -4.38
N ILE A 200 -17.24 -9.59 -3.69
CA ILE A 200 -16.02 -9.25 -2.99
C ILE A 200 -16.28 -9.49 -1.51
N ASN A 201 -16.39 -10.77 -1.16
CA ASN A 201 -16.30 -11.23 0.22
C ASN A 201 -14.87 -10.94 0.71
N LEU A 202 -14.72 -9.84 1.46
CA LEU A 202 -13.47 -9.32 2.03
C LEU A 202 -13.50 -9.37 3.54
#